data_AF-A0A5D3FA89-F1
#
_entry.id   AF-A0A5D3FA89-F1
#
_cell.length_a   1.000
_cell.length_b   1.000
_cell.length_c   1.000
_cell.angle_alpha   90.00
_cell.angle_beta   90.00
_cell.angle_gamma   90.00
#
_symmetry.space_group_name_H-M   'P 1'
#
loop_
_entity.id
_entity.type
_entity.pdbx_description
1 polymer ?
#
loop_
_entity_poly.entity_id
_entity_poly.type
_entity_poly.pdbx_seq_one_letter_code
_entity_poly.pdbx_strand_id
1 'polypeptide(L)'
;MKNIINKLSLGLMVCAATACTGSYQEINSNPYQPNDLSADDYLLGSAIANLTGTVISADVNTAQFTDCLLGGPLGGYFAPSKDGWNNITIANYNPTNDWTNVFMHSDHIMPTLFTNLGIVARHSETTGNPVPLAIAKIIKVAAMHRVTDAYGAIPYSEIGSSGEISAPYNSQQEVYNQFFTELDEAVKALENAQYTLSADLIYGGNPHQWARFANSLKLRLAMRIVYADREKARQMAEEAIKSKAGLITSNADNAQWDYFKSSENPIYTATRYNSPAQSTTGGDTHAAADIICYMNGYKDARREKYFNKSQWEGIEYIGLRRGIEVPSLNAAGYKYSGVGVKPNDPIMWMNAAEIAFLRAEATAVFGFDMGGTAEEFYNQGIRLSFEQWGAEGAEAYLADESSVPDTYKDPVGTNNYLTALSSLTIKWKEDASVEEKQERIIIQKWIANWMLGNEAWADYRRTGYPHLIPASEAGNKSGGIVDSSKGPGRIPYPQEEYTKEGGKYVIEAVSKHLNGPDNMATKVWWDAKPNK
;
A
#
# COMPACT_ATOMS: atom_id res chain seq x y z
N MET A 1 -78.07 46.40 -36.89
CA MET A 1 -77.64 45.00 -37.13
C MET A 1 -76.13 44.97 -37.24
N LYS A 2 -75.51 43.98 -36.59
CA LYS A 2 -74.06 43.72 -36.44
C LYS A 2 -73.34 44.55 -35.36
N ASN A 3 -72.58 44.00 -34.41
CA ASN A 3 -72.33 42.65 -33.89
C ASN A 3 -71.49 42.90 -32.62
N ILE A 4 -71.97 42.65 -31.40
CA ILE A 4 -71.67 41.45 -30.57
C ILE A 4 -70.21 40.96 -30.61
N ILE A 5 -69.20 41.84 -30.68
CA ILE A 5 -67.78 41.43 -30.59
C ILE A 5 -66.95 42.18 -29.53
N ASN A 6 -67.42 43.31 -28.98
CA ASN A 6 -66.62 44.10 -28.02
C ASN A 6 -66.85 43.79 -26.53
N LYS A 7 -67.50 42.68 -26.19
CA LYS A 7 -67.64 42.24 -24.77
C LYS A 7 -66.97 40.90 -24.46
N LEU A 8 -66.33 40.24 -25.43
CA LEU A 8 -65.54 39.03 -25.18
C LEU A 8 -64.06 39.32 -24.86
N SER A 9 -63.57 40.54 -25.07
CA SER A 9 -62.14 40.87 -24.91
C SER A 9 -61.74 41.35 -23.52
N LEU A 10 -62.72 41.56 -22.61
CA LEU A 10 -62.46 42.05 -21.24
C LEU A 10 -62.87 41.04 -20.14
N GLY A 11 -63.35 39.86 -20.54
CA GLY A 11 -63.75 38.77 -19.63
C GLY A 11 -62.75 37.60 -19.57
N LEU A 12 -61.71 37.58 -20.40
CA LEU A 12 -60.69 36.53 -20.40
C LEU A 12 -59.38 36.92 -19.70
N MET A 13 -59.28 38.14 -19.16
CA MET A 13 -58.03 38.66 -18.58
C MET A 13 -58.09 38.81 -17.05
N VAL A 14 -59.05 38.15 -16.37
CA VAL A 14 -59.18 38.20 -14.90
C VAL A 14 -59.34 36.81 -14.24
N CYS A 15 -59.41 35.71 -15.00
CA CYS A 15 -59.51 34.35 -14.41
C CYS A 15 -58.21 33.51 -14.45
N ALA A 16 -57.06 34.11 -14.75
CA ALA A 16 -55.78 33.38 -14.83
C ALA A 16 -54.85 33.59 -13.61
N ALA A 17 -55.30 34.24 -12.54
CA ALA A 17 -54.45 34.58 -11.39
C ALA A 17 -54.66 33.71 -10.14
N THR A 18 -55.52 32.68 -10.18
CA THR A 18 -55.85 31.88 -8.99
C THR A 18 -56.14 30.41 -9.33
N ALA A 19 -55.14 29.70 -9.85
CA ALA A 19 -55.14 28.24 -9.85
C ALA A 19 -53.70 27.69 -9.80
N CYS A 20 -53.20 27.56 -8.57
CA CYS A 20 -52.30 26.51 -8.12
C CYS A 20 -51.04 26.20 -8.96
N THR A 21 -50.00 27.03 -8.82
CA THR A 21 -48.60 26.58 -9.02
C THR A 21 -47.98 26.00 -7.74
N GLY A 22 -48.81 25.61 -6.76
CA GLY A 22 -48.34 25.15 -5.44
C GLY A 22 -47.67 23.78 -5.40
N SER A 23 -47.78 22.96 -6.46
CA SER A 23 -47.33 21.56 -6.43
C SER A 23 -46.55 21.13 -7.68
N TYR A 24 -46.02 22.04 -8.50
CA TYR A 24 -45.20 21.61 -9.65
C TYR A 24 -43.89 20.93 -9.20
N GLN A 25 -43.32 21.35 -8.07
CA GLN A 25 -42.17 20.66 -7.45
C GLN A 25 -42.56 19.32 -6.82
N GLU A 26 -43.80 19.13 -6.37
CA GLU A 26 -44.27 17.85 -5.78
C GLU A 26 -44.73 16.83 -6.83
N ILE A 27 -45.16 17.28 -8.02
CA ILE A 27 -45.59 16.39 -9.12
C ILE A 27 -44.38 15.82 -9.89
N ASN A 28 -43.22 16.48 -9.81
CA ASN A 28 -41.95 16.05 -10.42
C ASN A 28 -40.85 15.70 -9.41
N SER A 29 -41.13 15.74 -8.10
CA SER A 29 -40.20 15.18 -7.11
C SER A 29 -40.41 13.67 -7.05
N ASN A 30 -39.40 12.92 -7.44
CA ASN A 30 -39.34 11.51 -7.12
C ASN A 30 -39.04 11.41 -5.62
N PRO A 31 -39.91 10.84 -4.76
CA PRO A 31 -39.62 10.66 -3.33
C PRO A 31 -38.46 9.70 -3.07
N TYR A 32 -37.90 9.09 -4.12
CA TYR A 32 -36.70 8.27 -4.11
C TYR A 32 -35.49 8.93 -4.81
N GLN A 33 -35.58 10.20 -5.23
CA GLN A 33 -34.38 10.94 -5.63
C GLN A 33 -33.57 11.26 -4.37
N PRO A 34 -32.27 10.92 -4.32
CA PRO A 34 -31.39 11.43 -3.28
C PRO A 34 -31.51 12.96 -3.26
N ASN A 35 -31.61 13.57 -2.07
CA ASN A 35 -31.55 15.02 -1.94
C ASN A 35 -30.37 15.53 -2.77
N ASP A 36 -30.62 16.50 -3.66
CA ASP A 36 -29.60 17.11 -4.52
C ASP A 36 -28.34 17.40 -3.68
N LEU A 37 -27.24 16.70 -3.97
CA LEU A 37 -25.95 17.01 -3.36
C LEU A 37 -25.61 18.46 -3.72
N SER A 38 -25.21 19.26 -2.73
CA SER A 38 -24.69 20.59 -3.06
C SER A 38 -23.45 20.44 -3.93
N ALA A 39 -23.15 21.45 -4.76
CA ALA A 39 -21.92 21.45 -5.56
C ALA A 39 -20.66 21.26 -4.68
N ASP A 40 -20.72 21.77 -3.45
CA ASP A 40 -19.64 21.64 -2.46
C ASP A 40 -19.52 20.22 -1.91
N ASP A 41 -20.63 19.51 -1.69
CA ASP A 41 -20.62 18.10 -1.25
C ASP A 41 -20.11 17.17 -2.36
N TYR A 42 -20.48 17.44 -3.61
CA TYR A 42 -19.95 16.72 -4.77
C TYR A 42 -18.43 16.94 -4.93
N LEU A 43 -17.99 18.19 -4.79
CA LEU A 43 -16.56 18.53 -4.88
C LEU A 43 -15.76 17.88 -3.77
N LEU A 44 -16.27 17.87 -2.52
CA LEU A 44 -15.64 17.16 -1.41
C LEU A 44 -15.54 15.67 -1.70
N GLY A 45 -16.64 15.04 -2.15
CA GLY A 45 -16.66 13.61 -2.42
C GLY A 45 -15.66 13.19 -3.50
N SER A 46 -15.59 13.95 -4.59
CA SER A 46 -14.59 13.75 -5.64
C SER A 46 -13.16 13.91 -5.11
N ALA A 47 -12.90 14.93 -4.30
CA ALA A 47 -11.58 15.16 -3.74
C ALA A 47 -11.12 14.02 -2.81
N ILE A 48 -12.02 13.48 -1.99
CA ILE A 48 -11.73 12.34 -1.10
C ILE A 48 -11.47 11.06 -1.90
N ALA A 49 -12.25 10.81 -2.97
CA ALA A 49 -12.02 9.68 -3.85
C ALA A 49 -10.65 9.77 -4.56
N ASN A 50 -10.29 10.95 -5.06
CA ASN A 50 -8.99 11.19 -5.66
C ASN A 50 -7.83 11.00 -4.67
N LEU A 51 -7.96 11.53 -3.45
CA LEU A 51 -6.97 11.34 -2.38
C LEU A 51 -6.77 9.85 -2.08
N THR A 52 -7.87 9.11 -1.98
CA THR A 52 -7.83 7.66 -1.70
C THR A 52 -7.03 6.91 -2.76
N GLY A 53 -7.20 7.26 -4.04
CA GLY A 53 -6.43 6.73 -5.16
C GLY A 53 -4.94 7.09 -5.15
N THR A 54 -4.44 7.94 -4.24
CA THR A 54 -3.00 8.27 -4.18
C THR A 54 -2.20 7.30 -3.31
N VAL A 55 -2.85 6.51 -2.45
CA VAL A 55 -2.17 5.51 -1.60
C VAL A 55 -1.71 4.34 -2.46
N ILE A 56 -2.64 3.70 -3.17
CA ILE A 56 -2.38 2.74 -4.24
C ILE A 56 -3.30 3.14 -5.39
N SER A 57 -2.72 3.42 -6.56
CA SER A 57 -3.46 4.02 -7.67
C SER A 57 -4.53 3.12 -8.25
N ALA A 58 -5.68 3.69 -8.61
CA ALA A 58 -6.66 3.06 -9.49
C ALA A 58 -6.23 3.12 -10.97
N ASP A 59 -5.26 3.96 -11.33
CA ASP A 59 -4.64 3.92 -12.65
C ASP A 59 -3.74 2.68 -12.76
N VAL A 60 -4.01 1.86 -13.79
CA VAL A 60 -3.36 0.56 -13.98
C VAL A 60 -1.85 0.70 -14.13
N ASN A 61 -1.38 1.68 -14.90
CA ASN A 61 0.04 1.83 -15.18
C ASN A 61 0.78 2.38 -13.97
N THR A 62 0.22 3.35 -13.27
CA THR A 62 0.77 3.87 -12.01
C THR A 62 0.91 2.76 -10.98
N ALA A 63 -0.15 1.96 -10.75
CA ALA A 63 -0.12 0.81 -9.85
C ALA A 63 0.84 -0.29 -10.32
N GLN A 64 0.96 -0.48 -11.64
CA GLN A 64 1.93 -1.42 -12.21
C GLN A 64 3.34 -1.03 -11.78
N PHE A 65 3.74 0.23 -11.93
CA PHE A 65 5.07 0.67 -11.55
C PHE A 65 5.29 0.70 -10.03
N THR A 66 4.37 1.28 -9.25
CA THR A 66 4.56 1.45 -7.80
C THR A 66 4.46 0.14 -7.03
N ASP A 67 3.57 -0.77 -7.41
CA ASP A 67 3.25 -1.96 -6.62
C ASP A 67 3.55 -3.27 -7.36
N CYS A 68 3.38 -3.36 -8.68
CA CYS A 68 3.65 -4.61 -9.40
C CYS A 68 5.12 -4.80 -9.80
N LEU A 69 5.85 -3.71 -10.07
CA LEU A 69 7.22 -3.73 -10.59
C LEU A 69 8.26 -3.17 -9.60
N LEU A 70 7.85 -2.34 -8.65
CA LEU A 70 8.69 -1.85 -7.55
C LEU A 70 8.40 -2.65 -6.27
N GLY A 71 7.28 -2.39 -5.61
CA GLY A 71 6.99 -2.98 -4.30
C GLY A 71 6.95 -4.51 -4.32
N GLY A 72 6.19 -5.10 -5.24
CA GLY A 72 6.01 -6.55 -5.33
C GLY A 72 7.32 -7.32 -5.48
N PRO A 73 8.20 -6.96 -6.44
CA PRO A 73 9.48 -7.63 -6.60
C PRO A 73 10.47 -7.32 -5.48
N LEU A 74 10.60 -6.06 -5.05
CA LEU A 74 11.54 -5.73 -3.98
C LEU A 74 11.11 -6.25 -2.61
N GLY A 75 9.81 -6.49 -2.42
CA GLY A 75 9.23 -7.14 -1.26
C GLY A 75 9.18 -8.67 -1.34
N GLY A 76 9.63 -9.30 -2.43
CA GLY A 76 9.66 -10.76 -2.54
C GLY A 76 8.33 -11.45 -2.86
N TYR A 77 7.32 -10.70 -3.32
CA TYR A 77 5.99 -11.22 -3.64
C TYR A 77 5.78 -11.51 -5.11
N PHE A 78 6.29 -10.65 -5.98
CA PHE A 78 6.05 -10.71 -7.42
C PHE A 78 7.34 -10.84 -8.20
N ALA A 79 7.27 -11.40 -9.40
CA ALA A 79 8.38 -11.46 -10.34
C ALA A 79 7.95 -10.92 -11.71
N PRO A 80 8.68 -9.93 -12.26
CA PRO A 80 8.52 -9.51 -13.65
C PRO A 80 8.73 -10.71 -14.58
N SER A 81 7.79 -10.96 -15.48
CA SER A 81 7.79 -12.15 -16.35
C SER A 81 7.73 -11.83 -17.85
N LYS A 82 7.75 -10.54 -18.21
CA LYS A 82 7.81 -10.11 -19.61
C LYS A 82 9.27 -10.06 -20.09
N ASP A 83 9.64 -10.97 -20.97
CA ASP A 83 10.96 -11.03 -21.61
C ASP A 83 11.26 -9.80 -22.50
N GLY A 84 10.22 -9.17 -23.06
CA GLY A 84 10.35 -7.97 -23.90
C GLY A 84 10.89 -6.72 -23.19
N TRP A 85 11.01 -6.71 -21.86
CA TRP A 85 11.70 -5.64 -21.12
C TRP A 85 13.23 -5.77 -21.13
N ASN A 86 13.79 -6.82 -21.73
CA ASN A 86 15.23 -7.03 -21.88
C ASN A 86 16.01 -6.96 -20.55
N ASN A 87 15.37 -7.35 -19.44
CA ASN A 87 15.92 -7.25 -18.09
C ASN A 87 16.35 -5.82 -17.70
N ILE A 88 15.71 -4.79 -18.27
CA ILE A 88 15.81 -3.39 -17.83
C ILE A 88 14.65 -3.14 -16.87
N THR A 89 14.83 -3.54 -15.62
CA THR A 89 13.76 -3.52 -14.61
C THR A 89 14.29 -3.13 -13.23
N ILE A 90 13.39 -2.72 -12.34
CA ILE A 90 13.72 -2.50 -10.93
C ILE A 90 14.22 -3.80 -10.27
N ALA A 91 13.64 -4.95 -10.61
CA ALA A 91 14.03 -6.26 -10.07
C ALA A 91 15.41 -6.73 -10.54
N ASN A 92 15.91 -6.20 -11.66
CA ASN A 92 17.26 -6.44 -12.20
C ASN A 92 18.27 -5.34 -11.82
N TYR A 93 17.83 -4.35 -11.03
CA TYR A 93 18.66 -3.27 -10.47
C TYR A 93 19.27 -2.32 -11.53
N ASN A 94 18.61 -2.18 -12.68
CA ASN A 94 18.99 -1.28 -13.77
C ASN A 94 17.77 -0.56 -14.42
N PRO A 95 16.78 -0.08 -13.64
CA PRO A 95 15.60 0.53 -14.21
C PRO A 95 15.93 1.83 -14.97
N THR A 96 15.09 2.18 -15.93
CA THR A 96 15.09 3.51 -16.56
C THR A 96 14.35 4.52 -15.67
N ASN A 97 14.59 5.81 -15.93
CA ASN A 97 14.02 6.90 -15.13
C ASN A 97 12.48 6.88 -15.07
N ASP A 98 11.82 6.52 -16.17
CA ASP A 98 10.36 6.43 -16.27
C ASP A 98 9.74 5.31 -15.42
N TRP A 99 10.54 4.34 -14.95
CA TRP A 99 10.10 3.34 -13.98
C TRP A 99 10.29 3.82 -12.54
N THR A 100 11.33 4.62 -12.30
CA THR A 100 11.71 5.08 -10.96
C THR A 100 11.12 6.42 -10.59
N ASN A 101 10.58 7.21 -11.52
CA ASN A 101 10.04 8.55 -11.23
C ASN A 101 8.58 8.54 -10.75
N VAL A 102 7.86 7.42 -10.89
CA VAL A 102 6.40 7.35 -10.81
C VAL A 102 5.82 7.83 -9.48
N PHE A 103 6.41 7.46 -8.33
CA PHE A 103 5.90 7.91 -7.03
C PHE A 103 5.93 9.44 -6.87
N MET A 104 6.92 10.13 -7.46
CA MET A 104 7.04 11.59 -7.39
C MET A 104 6.33 12.31 -8.54
N HIS A 105 6.43 11.79 -9.77
CA HIS A 105 6.04 12.51 -10.98
C HIS A 105 4.76 12.00 -11.65
N SER A 106 4.22 10.83 -11.28
CA SER A 106 2.87 10.47 -11.75
C SER A 106 1.88 11.52 -11.28
N ASP A 107 1.06 12.02 -12.19
CA ASP A 107 -0.03 12.95 -11.88
C ASP A 107 -1.09 12.30 -10.97
N HIS A 108 -1.09 10.97 -10.84
CA HIS A 108 -1.97 10.21 -9.96
C HIS A 108 -1.47 10.04 -8.51
N ILE A 109 -0.28 10.54 -8.15
CA ILE A 109 0.28 10.42 -6.77
C ILE A 109 0.42 11.80 -6.13
N MET A 110 1.62 12.41 -6.10
CA MET A 110 1.86 13.66 -5.37
C MET A 110 1.04 14.84 -5.90
N PRO A 111 0.98 15.12 -7.23
CA PRO A 111 0.19 16.23 -7.75
C PRO A 111 -1.30 16.11 -7.41
N THR A 112 -1.90 14.92 -7.61
CA THR A 112 -3.29 14.64 -7.22
C THR A 112 -3.48 14.78 -5.71
N LEU A 113 -2.54 14.27 -4.90
CA LEU A 113 -2.65 14.32 -3.45
C LEU A 113 -2.73 15.77 -2.94
N PHE A 114 -1.75 16.60 -3.27
CA PHE A 114 -1.66 17.95 -2.72
C PHE A 114 -2.73 18.89 -3.29
N THR A 115 -3.12 18.71 -4.55
CA THR A 115 -4.24 19.47 -5.15
C THR A 115 -5.55 19.17 -4.43
N ASN A 116 -5.90 17.88 -4.26
CA ASN A 116 -7.15 17.50 -3.61
C ASN A 116 -7.14 17.76 -2.10
N LEU A 117 -5.97 17.68 -1.45
CA LEU A 117 -5.82 18.09 -0.04
C LEU A 117 -6.17 19.57 0.14
N GLY A 118 -5.77 20.45 -0.78
CA GLY A 118 -6.14 21.87 -0.76
C GLY A 118 -7.65 22.10 -0.89
N ILE A 119 -8.33 21.31 -1.72
CA ILE A 119 -9.80 21.35 -1.86
C ILE A 119 -10.48 20.96 -0.55
N VAL A 120 -10.06 19.85 0.08
CA VAL A 120 -10.64 19.37 1.34
C VAL A 120 -10.35 20.34 2.50
N ALA A 121 -9.15 20.92 2.54
CA ALA A 121 -8.78 21.93 3.52
C ALA A 121 -9.71 23.15 3.45
N ARG A 122 -9.91 23.70 2.24
CA ARG A 122 -10.82 24.83 2.02
C ARG A 122 -12.27 24.50 2.39
N HIS A 123 -12.73 23.30 2.07
CA HIS A 123 -14.07 22.85 2.46
C HIS A 123 -14.22 22.82 3.99
N SER A 124 -13.24 22.25 4.68
CA SER A 124 -13.23 22.14 6.16
C SER A 124 -13.16 23.52 6.82
N GLU A 125 -12.39 24.45 6.26
CA GLU A 125 -12.35 25.85 6.71
C GLU A 125 -13.68 26.56 6.52
N THR A 126 -14.32 26.39 5.35
CA THR A 126 -15.58 27.06 5.00
C THR A 126 -16.74 26.56 5.86
N THR A 127 -16.79 25.25 6.13
CA THR A 127 -17.86 24.61 6.91
C THR A 127 -17.60 24.64 8.42
N GLY A 128 -16.36 24.87 8.85
CA GLY A 128 -15.92 24.73 10.24
C GLY A 128 -15.87 23.28 10.73
N ASN A 129 -16.04 22.30 9.84
CA ASN A 129 -16.00 20.87 10.19
C ASN A 129 -14.59 20.30 9.96
N PRO A 130 -13.87 19.86 11.00
CA PRO A 130 -12.50 19.35 10.86
C PRO A 130 -12.41 17.92 10.33
N VAL A 131 -13.52 17.17 10.30
CA VAL A 131 -13.51 15.73 10.01
C VAL A 131 -12.98 15.39 8.61
N PRO A 132 -13.41 16.06 7.52
CA PRO A 132 -12.90 15.76 6.19
C PRO A 132 -11.39 15.99 6.07
N LEU A 133 -10.87 17.10 6.62
CA LEU A 133 -9.44 17.38 6.62
C LEU A 133 -8.64 16.39 7.48
N ALA A 134 -9.18 15.95 8.63
CA ALA A 134 -8.54 14.92 9.45
C ALA A 134 -8.38 13.60 8.67
N ILE A 135 -9.44 13.16 7.97
CA ILE A 135 -9.38 11.98 7.10
C ILE A 135 -8.38 12.18 5.95
N ALA A 136 -8.42 13.34 5.28
CA ALA A 136 -7.48 13.65 4.21
C ALA A 136 -6.01 13.67 4.66
N LYS A 137 -5.71 14.14 5.88
CA LYS A 137 -4.38 14.08 6.48
C LYS A 137 -3.93 12.62 6.73
N ILE A 138 -4.83 11.74 7.19
CA ILE A 138 -4.50 10.32 7.35
C ILE A 138 -4.15 9.69 5.99
N ILE A 139 -4.94 9.99 4.95
CA ILE A 139 -4.67 9.51 3.58
C ILE A 139 -3.34 10.07 3.05
N LYS A 140 -3.05 11.35 3.31
CA LYS A 140 -1.76 11.98 2.98
C LYS A 140 -0.59 11.21 3.61
N VAL A 141 -0.66 10.89 4.90
CA VAL A 141 0.39 10.10 5.56
C VAL A 141 0.48 8.69 4.96
N ALA A 142 -0.65 8.03 4.71
CA ALA A 142 -0.71 6.70 4.07
C ALA A 142 -0.04 6.67 2.68
N ALA A 143 -0.23 7.71 1.87
CA ALA A 143 0.40 7.83 0.56
C ALA A 143 1.88 8.22 0.68
N MET A 144 2.19 9.26 1.45
CA MET A 144 3.52 9.87 1.46
C MET A 144 4.56 9.09 2.24
N HIS A 145 4.16 8.24 3.20
CA HIS A 145 5.12 7.35 3.84
C HIS A 145 5.73 6.38 2.80
N ARG A 146 4.96 5.92 1.81
CA ARG A 146 5.44 5.06 0.72
C ARG A 146 6.46 5.80 -0.16
N VAL A 147 6.22 7.09 -0.43
CA VAL A 147 7.13 7.93 -1.22
C VAL A 147 8.47 8.13 -0.48
N THR A 148 8.44 8.57 0.78
CA THR A 148 9.71 8.74 1.53
C THR A 148 10.40 7.40 1.79
N ASP A 149 9.66 6.31 1.98
CA ASP A 149 10.25 4.97 2.12
C ASP A 149 10.95 4.54 0.81
N ALA A 150 10.51 5.01 -0.35
CA ALA A 150 11.17 4.73 -1.63
C ALA A 150 12.44 5.57 -1.83
N TYR A 151 12.41 6.89 -1.60
CA TYR A 151 13.50 7.81 -1.99
C TYR A 151 14.37 8.33 -0.85
N GLY A 152 13.89 8.31 0.40
CA GLY A 152 14.54 9.02 1.52
C GLY A 152 13.95 10.41 1.72
N ALA A 153 14.78 11.46 1.70
CA ALA A 153 14.31 12.83 1.82
C ALA A 153 13.37 13.18 0.64
N ILE A 154 12.32 13.96 0.91
CA ILE A 154 11.31 14.33 -0.10
C ILE A 154 10.78 15.74 0.18
N PRO A 155 10.24 16.45 -0.82
CA PRO A 155 9.44 17.63 -0.54
C PRO A 155 8.16 17.21 0.19
N TYR A 156 7.84 17.87 1.30
CA TYR A 156 6.67 17.52 2.11
C TYR A 156 5.96 18.73 2.72
N SER A 157 6.64 19.51 3.57
CA SER A 157 6.04 20.63 4.31
C SER A 157 5.82 21.87 3.45
N GLU A 158 6.59 22.01 2.38
CA GLU A 158 6.60 23.20 1.51
C GLU A 158 5.89 22.99 0.17
N ILE A 159 5.21 21.85 -0.02
CA ILE A 159 4.38 21.64 -1.21
C ILE A 159 3.09 22.46 -1.03
N GLY A 160 2.91 23.45 -1.91
CA GLY A 160 1.71 24.27 -1.97
C GLY A 160 0.49 23.55 -2.54
N SER A 161 -0.67 24.17 -2.45
CA SER A 161 -1.96 23.62 -2.94
C SER A 161 -2.03 23.43 -4.46
N SER A 162 -1.06 23.94 -5.23
CA SER A 162 -0.93 23.66 -6.67
C SER A 162 -0.42 22.24 -6.96
N GLY A 163 0.06 21.52 -5.94
CA GLY A 163 0.72 20.23 -6.11
C GLY A 163 2.06 20.31 -6.83
N GLU A 164 2.62 21.52 -6.96
CA GLU A 164 3.94 21.69 -7.54
C GLU A 164 5.01 21.14 -6.59
N ILE A 165 5.68 20.07 -7.03
CA ILE A 165 6.72 19.38 -6.26
C ILE A 165 8.10 20.07 -6.31
N SER A 166 8.21 21.26 -6.93
CA SER A 166 9.42 22.09 -6.89
C SER A 166 9.52 22.81 -5.54
N ALA A 167 9.86 22.07 -4.51
CA ALA A 167 9.93 22.59 -3.16
C ALA A 167 11.18 22.06 -2.44
N PRO A 168 11.66 22.77 -1.40
CA PRO A 168 12.71 22.24 -0.53
C PRO A 168 12.36 20.85 -0.01
N TYR A 169 13.39 20.00 0.05
CA TYR A 169 13.27 18.66 0.58
C TYR A 169 13.37 18.74 2.10
N ASN A 170 12.51 17.99 2.78
CA ASN A 170 12.65 17.70 4.19
C ASN A 170 13.47 16.41 4.34
N SER A 171 14.32 16.34 5.36
CA SER A 171 14.96 15.08 5.74
C SER A 171 13.89 14.02 6.06
N GLN A 172 14.19 12.74 5.82
CA GLN A 172 13.23 11.68 6.13
C GLN A 172 12.83 11.68 7.62
N GLN A 173 13.73 12.05 8.53
CA GLN A 173 13.42 12.19 9.95
C GLN A 173 12.38 13.30 10.22
N GLU A 174 12.51 14.46 9.57
CA GLU A 174 11.53 15.56 9.68
C GLU A 174 10.16 15.13 9.13
N VAL A 175 10.15 14.45 7.98
CA VAL A 175 8.92 13.91 7.38
C VAL A 175 8.23 12.93 8.33
N TYR A 176 8.95 11.99 8.94
CA TYR A 176 8.39 11.06 9.92
C TYR A 176 7.84 11.75 11.18
N ASN A 177 8.55 12.76 11.70
CA ASN A 177 8.04 13.55 12.82
C ASN A 177 6.74 14.30 12.46
N GLN A 178 6.65 14.79 11.24
CA GLN A 178 5.44 15.44 10.74
C GLN A 178 4.29 14.44 10.56
N PHE A 179 4.57 13.20 10.10
CA PHE A 179 3.55 12.15 10.05
C PHE A 179 2.94 11.86 11.41
N PHE A 180 3.76 11.69 12.45
CA PHE A 180 3.24 11.45 13.80
C PHE A 180 2.36 12.59 14.29
N THR A 181 2.79 13.83 14.06
CA THR A 181 2.02 15.04 14.42
C THR A 181 0.67 15.07 13.71
N GLU A 182 0.65 14.84 12.39
CA GLU A 182 -0.57 14.86 11.58
C GLU A 182 -1.54 13.74 11.97
N LEU A 183 -1.03 12.54 12.30
CA LEU A 183 -1.85 11.42 12.78
C LEU A 183 -2.45 11.70 14.16
N ASP A 184 -1.67 12.26 15.10
CA ASP A 184 -2.17 12.60 16.43
C ASP A 184 -3.25 13.69 16.39
N GLU A 185 -3.06 14.71 15.55
CA GLU A 185 -4.07 15.74 15.28
C GLU A 185 -5.36 15.12 14.71
N ALA A 186 -5.23 14.20 13.74
CA ALA A 186 -6.36 13.56 13.11
C ALA A 186 -7.13 12.65 14.09
N VAL A 187 -6.43 11.83 14.89
CA VAL A 187 -7.06 11.00 15.94
C VAL A 187 -7.86 11.87 16.90
N LYS A 188 -7.28 12.98 17.37
CA LYS A 188 -7.96 13.93 18.28
C LYS A 188 -9.22 14.53 17.65
N ALA A 189 -9.20 14.85 16.36
CA ALA A 189 -10.34 15.40 15.65
C ALA A 189 -11.46 14.36 15.43
N LEU A 190 -11.12 13.07 15.33
CA LEU A 190 -12.05 12.01 14.95
C LEU A 190 -12.61 11.20 16.13
N GLU A 191 -11.89 11.12 17.25
CA GLU A 191 -12.21 10.21 18.38
C GLU A 191 -13.65 10.34 18.88
N ASN A 192 -14.21 11.55 18.89
CA ASN A 192 -15.59 11.84 19.33
C ASN A 192 -16.46 12.48 18.24
N ALA A 193 -16.02 12.42 16.98
CA ALA A 193 -16.72 13.06 15.89
C ALA A 193 -18.10 12.42 15.63
N GLN A 194 -19.10 13.25 15.32
CA GLN A 194 -20.44 12.83 14.90
C GLN A 194 -20.68 13.37 13.48
N TYR A 195 -19.94 12.82 12.52
CA TYR A 195 -20.02 13.18 11.11
C TYR A 195 -19.74 11.96 10.25
N THR A 196 -20.51 11.79 9.18
CA THR A 196 -20.33 10.70 8.21
C THR A 196 -19.92 11.28 6.87
N LEU A 197 -18.73 10.92 6.41
CA LEU A 197 -18.23 11.30 5.09
C LEU A 197 -18.72 10.28 4.05
N SER A 198 -19.89 10.51 3.44
CA SER A 198 -20.55 9.51 2.57
C SER A 198 -19.78 9.08 1.33
N ALA A 199 -18.79 9.86 0.90
CA ALA A 199 -17.92 9.54 -0.25
C ALA A 199 -16.74 8.62 0.09
N ASP A 200 -16.56 8.26 1.37
CA ASP A 200 -15.50 7.37 1.82
C ASP A 200 -15.81 5.89 1.51
N LEU A 201 -14.93 5.28 0.70
CA LEU A 201 -15.03 3.89 0.24
C LEU A 201 -14.08 2.94 0.99
N ILE A 202 -13.51 3.37 2.11
CA ILE A 202 -12.72 2.54 3.03
C ILE A 202 -13.60 2.13 4.21
N TYR A 203 -14.20 3.10 4.91
CA TYR A 203 -14.97 2.85 6.14
C TYR A 203 -16.42 3.35 6.08
N GLY A 204 -16.94 3.64 4.89
CA GLY A 204 -18.31 4.13 4.72
C GLY A 204 -18.55 5.45 5.46
N GLY A 205 -17.50 6.25 5.66
CA GLY A 205 -17.55 7.55 6.32
C GLY A 205 -17.42 7.50 7.84
N ASN A 206 -17.09 6.35 8.44
CA ASN A 206 -17.00 6.21 9.89
C ASN A 206 -15.71 6.82 10.48
N PRO A 207 -15.80 7.95 11.22
CA PRO A 207 -14.61 8.63 11.73
C PRO A 207 -13.86 7.82 12.80
N HIS A 208 -14.54 6.94 13.54
CA HIS A 208 -13.89 6.13 14.57
C HIS A 208 -13.04 5.01 13.96
N GLN A 209 -13.42 4.47 12.80
CA GLN A 209 -12.58 3.52 12.07
C GLN A 209 -11.37 4.21 11.46
N TRP A 210 -11.53 5.44 10.95
CA TRP A 210 -10.38 6.27 10.55
C TRP A 210 -9.43 6.57 11.71
N ALA A 211 -9.95 6.85 12.91
CA ALA A 211 -9.11 7.04 14.09
C ALA A 211 -8.33 5.76 14.48
N ARG A 212 -8.98 4.58 14.38
CA ARG A 212 -8.29 3.27 14.55
C ARG A 212 -7.19 3.07 13.51
N PHE A 213 -7.45 3.40 12.25
CA PHE A 213 -6.44 3.32 11.20
C PHE A 213 -5.28 4.29 11.44
N ALA A 214 -5.55 5.52 11.87
CA ALA A 214 -4.52 6.51 12.15
C ALA A 214 -3.57 6.04 13.27
N ASN A 215 -4.09 5.51 14.38
CA ASN A 215 -3.25 4.91 15.44
C ASN A 215 -2.48 3.69 14.93
N SER A 216 -3.10 2.88 14.07
CA SER A 216 -2.47 1.69 13.47
C SER A 216 -1.31 2.07 12.56
N LEU A 217 -1.49 3.10 11.73
CA LEU A 217 -0.45 3.67 10.89
C LEU A 217 0.65 4.31 11.73
N LYS A 218 0.30 5.01 12.82
CA LYS A 218 1.27 5.51 13.81
C LYS A 218 2.13 4.38 14.37
N LEU A 219 1.55 3.23 14.70
CA LEU A 219 2.30 2.06 15.17
C LEU A 219 3.24 1.50 14.08
N ARG A 220 2.81 1.38 12.82
CA ARG A 220 3.69 0.99 11.70
C ARG A 220 4.90 1.91 11.59
N LEU A 221 4.65 3.22 11.56
CA LEU A 221 5.69 4.23 11.41
C LEU A 221 6.63 4.27 12.63
N ALA A 222 6.10 4.06 13.84
CA ALA A 222 6.90 3.94 15.05
C ALA A 222 7.88 2.76 14.96
N MET A 223 7.38 1.60 14.54
CA MET A 223 8.24 0.42 14.35
C MET A 223 9.21 0.57 13.18
N ARG A 224 8.86 1.34 12.14
CA ARG A 224 9.78 1.62 11.03
C ARG A 224 11.06 2.30 11.52
N ILE A 225 10.94 3.27 12.43
CA ILE A 225 12.07 4.10 12.86
C ILE A 225 12.86 3.52 14.03
N VAL A 226 12.49 2.34 14.55
CA VAL A 226 12.99 1.80 15.83
C VAL A 226 14.52 1.69 15.93
N TYR A 227 15.21 1.48 14.80
CA TYR A 227 16.67 1.43 14.76
C TYR A 227 17.33 2.80 14.60
N ALA A 228 16.63 3.78 14.02
CA ALA A 228 17.15 5.13 13.83
C ALA A 228 16.85 6.05 15.02
N ASP A 229 15.70 5.87 15.67
CA ASP A 229 15.28 6.60 16.87
C ASP A 229 14.38 5.72 17.75
N ARG A 230 15.03 4.91 18.60
CA ARG A 230 14.34 3.95 19.48
C ARG A 230 13.43 4.62 20.52
N GLU A 231 13.83 5.79 21.04
CA GLU A 231 13.04 6.48 22.07
C GLU A 231 11.78 7.08 21.47
N LYS A 232 11.87 7.73 20.30
CA LYS A 232 10.68 8.18 19.55
C LYS A 232 9.80 7.00 19.16
N ALA A 233 10.39 5.89 18.67
CA ALA A 233 9.64 4.68 18.33
C ALA A 233 8.83 4.16 19.52
N ARG A 234 9.45 4.03 20.70
CA ARG A 234 8.76 3.60 21.92
C ARG A 234 7.61 4.54 22.24
N GLN A 235 7.88 5.84 22.29
CA GLN A 235 6.89 6.86 22.62
C GLN A 235 5.67 6.73 21.70
N MET A 236 5.88 6.73 20.38
CA MET A 236 4.79 6.71 19.40
C MET A 236 4.03 5.39 19.41
N ALA A 237 4.72 4.25 19.58
CA ALA A 237 4.08 2.93 19.66
C ALA A 237 3.18 2.80 20.90
N GLU A 238 3.68 3.19 22.07
CA GLU A 238 2.90 3.11 23.31
C GLU A 238 1.76 4.12 23.37
N GLU A 239 1.93 5.32 22.80
CA GLU A 239 0.83 6.28 22.68
C GLU A 239 -0.29 5.74 21.78
N ALA A 240 0.06 5.09 20.66
CA ALA A 240 -0.93 4.53 19.73
C ALA A 240 -1.83 3.48 20.41
N ILE A 241 -1.28 2.60 21.26
CA ILE A 241 -2.10 1.60 21.97
C ILE A 241 -2.89 2.17 23.15
N LYS A 242 -2.44 3.27 23.76
CA LYS A 242 -3.08 3.93 24.91
C LYS A 242 -4.22 4.86 24.50
N SER A 243 -4.32 5.21 23.22
CA SER A 243 -5.39 6.01 22.64
C SER A 243 -6.77 5.36 22.83
N LYS A 244 -7.81 6.12 23.21
CA LYS A 244 -9.15 5.55 23.41
C LYS A 244 -9.85 5.24 22.09
N ALA A 245 -9.42 5.85 20.99
CA ALA A 245 -9.84 5.46 19.65
C ALA A 245 -9.47 3.99 19.31
N GLY A 246 -8.42 3.44 19.93
CA GLY A 246 -7.96 2.08 19.73
C GLY A 246 -7.19 1.86 18.41
N LEU A 247 -6.96 0.59 18.08
CA LEU A 247 -6.27 0.12 16.87
C LEU A 247 -7.18 -0.75 16.01
N ILE A 248 -6.76 -1.04 14.78
CA ILE A 248 -7.33 -2.12 13.98
C ILE A 248 -7.00 -3.44 14.70
N THR A 249 -8.03 -4.15 15.16
CA THR A 249 -7.89 -5.41 15.93
C THR A 249 -8.69 -6.57 15.35
N SER A 250 -9.49 -6.32 14.31
CA SER A 250 -10.30 -7.31 13.62
C SER A 250 -10.27 -7.07 12.11
N ASN A 251 -10.51 -8.11 11.32
CA ASN A 251 -10.56 -7.99 9.86
C ASN A 251 -11.66 -7.04 9.36
N ALA A 252 -12.72 -6.83 10.14
CA ALA A 252 -13.78 -5.86 9.83
C ALA A 252 -13.33 -4.39 9.90
N ASP A 253 -12.19 -4.13 10.56
CA ASP A 253 -11.58 -2.80 10.67
C ASP A 253 -10.37 -2.64 9.73
N ASN A 254 -10.09 -3.60 8.83
CA ASN A 254 -8.98 -3.48 7.88
C ASN A 254 -9.12 -2.22 7.02
N ALA A 255 -8.01 -1.52 6.79
CA ALA A 255 -7.95 -0.40 5.86
C ALA A 255 -7.88 -0.95 4.44
N GLN A 256 -9.05 -1.14 3.83
CA GLN A 256 -9.19 -1.69 2.48
C GLN A 256 -10.06 -0.78 1.61
N TRP A 257 -9.59 -0.50 0.41
CA TRP A 257 -10.31 0.31 -0.55
C TRP A 257 -11.20 -0.56 -1.43
N ASP A 258 -12.49 -0.55 -1.13
CA ASP A 258 -13.51 -1.40 -1.76
C ASP A 258 -14.19 -0.68 -2.95
N TYR A 259 -13.36 -0.21 -3.89
CA TYR A 259 -13.74 0.63 -5.04
C TYR A 259 -14.15 -0.17 -6.28
N PHE A 260 -13.56 -1.35 -6.47
CA PHE A 260 -13.54 -2.09 -7.74
C PHE A 260 -14.74 -3.03 -7.92
N LYS A 261 -15.88 -2.73 -7.30
CA LYS A 261 -17.10 -3.58 -7.44
C LYS A 261 -17.67 -3.54 -8.86
N SER A 262 -17.50 -2.41 -9.55
CA SER A 262 -18.00 -2.15 -10.91
C SER A 262 -16.90 -1.73 -11.89
N SER A 263 -15.64 -1.91 -11.53
CA SER A 263 -14.45 -1.62 -12.32
C SER A 263 -13.39 -2.68 -12.05
N GLU A 264 -12.31 -2.72 -12.85
CA GLU A 264 -11.24 -3.68 -12.60
C GLU A 264 -10.21 -3.13 -11.61
N ASN A 265 -9.77 -3.98 -10.69
CA ASN A 265 -8.64 -3.79 -9.82
C ASN A 265 -7.37 -3.62 -10.71
N PRO A 266 -6.60 -2.54 -10.52
CA PRO A 266 -5.47 -2.22 -11.35
C PRO A 266 -4.33 -3.23 -11.25
N ILE A 267 -4.14 -3.88 -10.11
CA ILE A 267 -3.14 -4.96 -9.93
C ILE A 267 -3.60 -6.21 -10.71
N TYR A 268 -4.90 -6.52 -10.69
CA TYR A 268 -5.45 -7.60 -11.52
C TYR A 268 -5.15 -7.38 -13.00
N THR A 269 -5.43 -6.19 -13.52
CA THR A 269 -5.22 -5.85 -14.93
C THR A 269 -3.73 -5.83 -15.27
N ALA A 270 -2.90 -5.16 -14.46
CA ALA A 270 -1.46 -5.03 -14.68
C ALA A 270 -0.73 -6.39 -14.71
N THR A 271 -1.06 -7.29 -13.78
CA THR A 271 -0.46 -8.65 -13.74
C THR A 271 -0.80 -9.50 -14.95
N ARG A 272 -1.89 -9.15 -15.67
CA ARG A 272 -2.41 -9.87 -16.84
C ARG A 272 -2.05 -9.23 -18.18
N TYR A 273 -1.40 -8.07 -18.19
CA TYR A 273 -0.91 -7.51 -19.45
C TYR A 273 -0.01 -8.51 -20.18
N ASN A 274 -0.15 -8.56 -21.50
CA ASN A 274 0.59 -9.48 -22.38
C ASN A 274 0.41 -10.98 -22.05
N SER A 275 -0.68 -11.35 -21.35
CA SER A 275 -0.97 -12.76 -21.04
C SER A 275 -1.11 -13.59 -22.33
N PRO A 276 -0.33 -14.67 -22.49
CA PRO A 276 -0.48 -15.60 -23.61
C PRO A 276 -1.85 -16.26 -23.62
N ALA A 277 -2.36 -16.63 -24.80
CA ALA A 277 -3.69 -17.26 -24.94
C ALA A 277 -3.84 -18.57 -24.13
N GLN A 278 -2.74 -19.30 -23.92
CA GLN A 278 -2.68 -20.55 -23.13
C GLN A 278 -2.47 -20.34 -21.63
N SER A 279 -2.28 -19.09 -21.19
CA SER A 279 -1.99 -18.75 -19.79
C SER A 279 -3.26 -18.72 -18.95
N THR A 280 -3.15 -19.27 -17.75
CA THR A 280 -4.16 -19.16 -16.67
C THR A 280 -3.61 -18.45 -15.44
N THR A 281 -2.38 -17.93 -15.53
CA THR A 281 -1.58 -17.43 -14.41
C THR A 281 -1.17 -15.96 -14.58
N GLY A 282 -1.49 -15.33 -15.72
CA GLY A 282 -1.20 -13.93 -15.98
C GLY A 282 -0.23 -13.71 -17.14
N GLY A 283 0.45 -12.57 -17.14
CA GLY A 283 1.33 -12.14 -18.23
C GLY A 283 2.57 -11.42 -17.71
N ASP A 284 2.51 -10.10 -17.57
CA ASP A 284 3.65 -9.25 -17.22
C ASP A 284 4.24 -9.51 -15.82
N THR A 285 3.43 -10.04 -14.90
CA THR A 285 3.85 -10.35 -13.52
C THR A 285 3.33 -11.71 -13.06
N HIS A 286 4.19 -12.49 -12.41
CA HIS A 286 3.85 -13.76 -11.75
C HIS A 286 4.17 -13.71 -10.24
N ALA A 287 3.70 -14.69 -9.47
CA ALA A 287 4.09 -14.84 -8.07
C ALA A 287 5.58 -15.19 -7.96
N ALA A 288 6.27 -14.60 -6.98
CA ALA A 288 7.69 -14.81 -6.76
C ALA A 288 7.99 -16.19 -6.17
N ALA A 289 9.14 -16.74 -6.54
CA ALA A 289 9.67 -17.98 -5.98
C ALA A 289 9.79 -17.94 -4.45
N ASP A 290 10.20 -16.80 -3.89
CA ASP A 290 10.51 -16.63 -2.48
C ASP A 290 9.31 -17.00 -1.60
N ILE A 291 8.18 -16.32 -1.75
CA ILE A 291 6.99 -16.55 -0.92
C ILE A 291 6.43 -17.96 -1.10
N ILE A 292 6.46 -18.49 -2.32
CA ILE A 292 6.00 -19.84 -2.58
C ILE A 292 6.92 -20.87 -1.92
N CYS A 293 8.24 -20.66 -1.83
CA CYS A 293 9.16 -21.56 -1.12
C CYS A 293 8.83 -21.63 0.38
N TYR A 294 8.61 -20.49 1.04
CA TYR A 294 8.16 -20.45 2.44
C TYR A 294 6.82 -21.17 2.60
N MET A 295 5.82 -20.80 1.80
CA MET A 295 4.47 -21.32 1.95
C MET A 295 4.33 -22.81 1.56
N ASN A 296 5.14 -23.31 0.62
CA ASN A 296 5.19 -24.74 0.31
C ASN A 296 5.80 -25.54 1.43
N GLY A 297 6.98 -25.13 1.93
CA GLY A 297 7.66 -25.80 3.02
C GLY A 297 6.80 -25.83 4.30
N TYR A 298 6.13 -24.73 4.60
CA TYR A 298 5.15 -24.60 5.70
C TYR A 298 3.80 -25.27 5.46
N LYS A 299 3.58 -25.88 4.29
CA LYS A 299 2.30 -26.49 3.90
C LYS A 299 1.12 -25.54 4.10
N ASP A 300 1.33 -24.27 3.82
CA ASP A 300 0.42 -23.18 4.20
C ASP A 300 -0.90 -23.24 3.42
N ALA A 301 -2.03 -23.26 4.13
CA ALA A 301 -3.36 -23.34 3.49
C ALA A 301 -3.73 -22.07 2.71
N ARG A 302 -3.07 -20.93 2.96
CA ARG A 302 -3.34 -19.67 2.26
C ARG A 302 -2.87 -19.67 0.80
N ARG A 303 -2.05 -20.63 0.36
CA ARG A 303 -1.52 -20.74 -1.02
C ARG A 303 -2.60 -20.67 -2.09
N GLU A 304 -3.73 -21.37 -1.88
CA GLU A 304 -4.83 -21.38 -2.86
C GLU A 304 -5.58 -20.06 -2.97
N LYS A 305 -5.46 -19.19 -1.95
CA LYS A 305 -6.03 -17.84 -1.95
C LYS A 305 -5.06 -16.84 -2.59
N TYR A 306 -3.77 -17.05 -2.39
CA TYR A 306 -2.73 -16.12 -2.83
C TYR A 306 -2.35 -16.30 -4.30
N PHE A 307 -2.38 -17.53 -4.78
CA PHE A 307 -1.74 -17.88 -6.06
C PHE A 307 -2.69 -18.62 -7.00
N ASN A 308 -2.55 -18.33 -8.30
CA ASN A 308 -2.99 -19.27 -9.32
C ASN A 308 -2.03 -20.48 -9.33
N LYS A 309 -2.58 -21.67 -9.52
CA LYS A 309 -1.77 -22.89 -9.67
C LYS A 309 -0.83 -22.77 -10.88
N SER A 310 0.33 -23.40 -10.78
CA SER A 310 1.27 -23.48 -11.89
C SER A 310 0.72 -24.37 -13.02
N GLN A 311 1.25 -24.20 -14.23
CA GLN A 311 0.99 -25.09 -15.37
C GLN A 311 2.16 -26.06 -15.62
N TRP A 312 3.06 -26.24 -14.65
CA TRP A 312 4.10 -27.28 -14.68
C TRP A 312 3.53 -28.62 -14.20
N GLU A 313 3.81 -29.68 -14.95
CA GLU A 313 3.30 -31.03 -14.63
C GLU A 313 3.80 -31.49 -13.25
N GLY A 314 2.87 -31.91 -12.39
CA GLY A 314 3.17 -32.42 -11.05
C GLY A 314 3.57 -31.36 -10.01
N ILE A 315 3.55 -30.06 -10.35
CA ILE A 315 3.94 -28.98 -9.45
C ILE A 315 2.76 -28.02 -9.26
N GLU A 316 2.12 -28.06 -8.09
CA GLU A 316 0.91 -27.26 -7.86
C GLU A 316 1.20 -25.76 -7.74
N TYR A 317 2.22 -25.39 -6.96
CA TYR A 317 2.64 -24.00 -6.76
C TYR A 317 4.15 -23.87 -6.95
N ILE A 318 4.57 -23.03 -7.89
CA ILE A 318 5.97 -22.65 -8.07
C ILE A 318 6.06 -21.23 -8.65
N GLY A 319 6.71 -20.34 -7.91
CA GLY A 319 6.88 -18.95 -8.33
C GLY A 319 8.06 -18.77 -9.29
N LEU A 320 8.03 -17.68 -10.04
CA LEU A 320 9.17 -17.26 -10.87
C LEU A 320 10.21 -16.57 -9.99
N ARG A 321 11.49 -16.91 -10.14
CA ARG A 321 12.57 -16.24 -9.39
C ARG A 321 12.74 -14.80 -9.87
N ARG A 322 12.95 -13.88 -8.92
CA ARG A 322 13.22 -12.45 -9.18
C ARG A 322 14.70 -12.23 -9.51
N GLY A 323 15.01 -11.14 -10.22
CA GLY A 323 16.39 -10.75 -10.52
C GLY A 323 17.15 -11.85 -11.27
N ILE A 324 16.56 -12.36 -12.34
CA ILE A 324 17.13 -13.36 -13.26
C ILE A 324 17.15 -12.81 -14.69
N GLU A 325 17.71 -13.57 -15.63
CA GLU A 325 17.34 -13.39 -17.02
C GLU A 325 15.95 -13.97 -17.24
N VAL A 326 14.98 -13.09 -17.47
CA VAL A 326 13.56 -13.44 -17.59
C VAL A 326 13.37 -14.41 -18.77
N PRO A 327 12.79 -15.60 -18.56
CA PRO A 327 12.55 -16.55 -19.64
C PRO A 327 11.44 -16.03 -20.57
N SER A 328 11.36 -16.57 -21.79
CA SER A 328 10.28 -16.22 -22.71
C SER A 328 8.92 -16.50 -22.08
N LEU A 329 8.06 -15.46 -22.01
CA LEU A 329 6.74 -15.56 -21.41
C LEU A 329 5.89 -16.64 -22.10
N ASN A 330 5.94 -16.68 -23.44
CA ASN A 330 5.19 -17.64 -24.25
C ASN A 330 5.70 -19.09 -24.15
N ALA A 331 7.01 -19.28 -23.92
CA ALA A 331 7.60 -20.62 -23.89
C ALA A 331 7.53 -21.27 -22.50
N ALA A 332 7.84 -20.51 -21.45
CA ALA A 332 7.97 -21.03 -20.10
C ALA A 332 7.40 -20.10 -19.01
N GLY A 333 7.47 -18.77 -19.18
CA GLY A 333 7.04 -17.83 -18.15
C GLY A 333 5.58 -18.00 -17.71
N TYR A 334 4.67 -18.28 -18.65
CA TYR A 334 3.25 -18.50 -18.35
C TYR A 334 2.97 -19.76 -17.50
N LYS A 335 3.96 -20.62 -17.27
CA LYS A 335 3.75 -21.86 -16.51
C LYS A 335 3.96 -21.70 -15.01
N TYR A 336 4.61 -20.63 -14.57
CA TYR A 336 4.78 -20.37 -13.14
C TYR A 336 3.44 -19.93 -12.51
N SER A 337 3.34 -20.05 -11.20
CA SER A 337 2.15 -19.61 -10.44
C SER A 337 1.89 -18.12 -10.61
N GLY A 338 0.63 -17.78 -10.79
CA GLY A 338 0.14 -16.42 -10.97
C GLY A 338 -0.24 -15.73 -9.67
N VAL A 339 -0.50 -14.42 -9.75
CA VAL A 339 -1.05 -13.64 -8.63
C VAL A 339 -2.56 -13.87 -8.55
N GLY A 340 -3.03 -14.47 -7.45
CA GLY A 340 -4.40 -14.93 -7.22
C GLY A 340 -5.49 -13.86 -7.11
N VAL A 341 -5.14 -12.58 -7.32
CA VAL A 341 -6.07 -11.43 -7.32
C VAL A 341 -7.18 -11.60 -8.37
N LYS A 342 -8.39 -11.13 -8.04
CA LYS A 342 -9.58 -11.12 -8.90
C LYS A 342 -9.88 -9.70 -9.41
N PRO A 343 -10.68 -9.56 -10.49
CA PRO A 343 -10.94 -8.26 -11.08
C PRO A 343 -11.61 -7.28 -10.13
N ASN A 344 -12.42 -7.76 -9.19
CA ASN A 344 -13.19 -6.88 -8.30
C ASN A 344 -12.69 -6.91 -6.85
N ASP A 345 -11.51 -7.47 -6.61
CA ASP A 345 -10.94 -7.51 -5.26
C ASP A 345 -10.63 -6.09 -4.76
N PRO A 346 -10.85 -5.81 -3.47
CA PRO A 346 -10.45 -4.55 -2.87
C PRO A 346 -8.92 -4.41 -2.83
N ILE A 347 -8.43 -3.20 -2.65
CA ILE A 347 -7.00 -2.94 -2.42
C ILE A 347 -6.74 -2.74 -0.93
N MET A 348 -5.91 -3.59 -0.33
CA MET A 348 -5.51 -3.48 1.06
C MET A 348 -4.45 -2.37 1.24
N TRP A 349 -4.55 -1.58 2.31
CA TRP A 349 -3.51 -0.64 2.75
C TRP A 349 -2.82 -1.13 4.03
N MET A 350 -3.61 -1.67 4.95
CA MET A 350 -3.16 -2.18 6.24
C MET A 350 -4.20 -3.12 6.84
N ASN A 351 -3.76 -4.26 7.39
CA ASN A 351 -4.64 -5.29 7.95
C ASN A 351 -4.39 -5.51 9.45
N ALA A 352 -5.35 -6.15 10.12
CA ALA A 352 -5.30 -6.45 11.55
C ALA A 352 -4.15 -7.40 11.93
N ALA A 353 -3.81 -8.35 11.06
CA ALA A 353 -2.70 -9.27 11.29
C ALA A 353 -1.38 -8.51 11.44
N GLU A 354 -1.16 -7.49 10.62
CA GLU A 354 0.00 -6.61 10.70
C GLU A 354 0.12 -5.93 12.06
N ILE A 355 -0.98 -5.45 12.63
CA ILE A 355 -1.00 -4.79 13.94
C ILE A 355 -0.58 -5.76 15.04
N ALA A 356 -1.07 -6.99 14.98
CA ALA A 356 -0.64 -8.03 15.90
C ALA A 356 0.87 -8.28 15.76
N PHE A 357 1.40 -8.44 14.55
CA PHE A 357 2.85 -8.65 14.37
C PHE A 357 3.71 -7.45 14.78
N LEU A 358 3.24 -6.21 14.57
CA LEU A 358 3.93 -5.01 15.07
C LEU A 358 4.01 -5.01 16.60
N ARG A 359 2.93 -5.39 17.29
CA ARG A 359 2.92 -5.54 18.75
C ARG A 359 3.81 -6.70 19.21
N ALA A 360 3.82 -7.81 18.48
CA ALA A 360 4.71 -8.94 18.75
C ALA A 360 6.18 -8.51 18.65
N GLU A 361 6.56 -7.80 17.58
CA GLU A 361 7.93 -7.32 17.38
C GLU A 361 8.35 -6.31 18.45
N ALA A 362 7.51 -5.29 18.69
CA ALA A 362 7.72 -4.29 19.73
C ALA A 362 7.96 -4.91 21.11
N THR A 363 7.19 -5.95 21.45
CA THR A 363 7.32 -6.68 22.72
C THR A 363 8.57 -7.55 22.76
N ALA A 364 8.74 -8.45 21.79
CA ALA A 364 9.77 -9.48 21.79
C ALA A 364 11.18 -8.94 21.56
N VAL A 365 11.32 -7.94 20.69
CA VAL A 365 12.61 -7.48 20.17
C VAL A 365 13.06 -6.21 20.89
N PHE A 366 12.12 -5.33 21.22
CA PHE A 366 12.44 -4.01 21.74
C PHE A 366 11.99 -3.76 23.18
N GLY A 367 11.20 -4.67 23.76
CA GLY A 367 10.72 -4.60 25.14
C GLY A 367 9.78 -3.43 25.39
N PHE A 368 8.97 -3.05 24.40
CA PHE A 368 7.94 -2.02 24.56
C PHE A 368 6.71 -2.62 25.23
N ASP A 369 5.98 -1.83 26.04
CA ASP A 369 4.73 -2.27 26.63
C ASP A 369 3.60 -2.21 25.62
N MET A 370 3.26 -3.36 25.02
CA MET A 370 2.20 -3.47 24.02
C MET A 370 0.88 -4.01 24.58
N GLY A 371 0.74 -4.13 25.91
CA GLY A 371 -0.48 -4.60 26.55
C GLY A 371 -0.80 -6.08 26.32
N GLY A 372 0.22 -6.93 26.19
CA GLY A 372 0.12 -8.37 26.00
C GLY A 372 1.50 -9.01 25.75
N THR A 373 1.54 -10.33 25.60
CA THR A 373 2.79 -11.06 25.34
C THR A 373 3.08 -11.16 23.84
N ALA A 374 4.36 -11.36 23.49
CA ALA A 374 4.76 -11.56 22.10
C ALA A 374 4.12 -12.82 21.47
N GLU A 375 4.02 -13.91 22.23
CA GLU A 375 3.38 -15.15 21.77
C GLU A 375 1.90 -14.94 21.43
N GLU A 376 1.16 -14.26 22.29
CA GLU A 376 -0.25 -13.95 22.06
C GLU A 376 -0.44 -13.17 20.76
N PHE A 377 0.36 -12.12 20.56
CA PHE A 377 0.28 -11.30 19.35
C PHE A 377 0.74 -12.04 18.09
N TYR A 378 1.82 -12.81 18.18
CA TYR A 378 2.31 -13.62 17.07
C TYR A 378 1.25 -14.63 16.61
N ASN A 379 0.67 -15.37 17.55
CA ASN A 379 -0.37 -16.35 17.27
C ASN A 379 -1.64 -15.66 16.73
N GLN A 380 -2.02 -14.51 17.31
CA GLN A 380 -3.17 -13.73 16.84
C GLN A 380 -2.98 -13.20 15.41
N GLY A 381 -1.78 -12.75 15.04
CA GLY A 381 -1.49 -12.29 13.68
C GLY A 381 -1.69 -13.40 12.65
N ILE A 382 -1.25 -14.61 12.95
CA ILE A 382 -1.48 -15.78 12.08
C ILE A 382 -2.97 -16.09 11.98
N ARG A 383 -3.71 -16.13 13.10
CA ARG A 383 -5.16 -16.36 13.09
C ARG A 383 -5.91 -15.33 12.25
N LEU A 384 -5.62 -14.04 12.45
CA LEU A 384 -6.22 -12.94 11.69
C LEU A 384 -5.92 -13.06 10.19
N SER A 385 -4.71 -13.49 9.83
CA SER A 385 -4.35 -13.70 8.43
C SER A 385 -5.10 -14.90 7.82
N PHE A 386 -5.19 -16.04 8.52
CA PHE A 386 -5.99 -17.18 8.05
C PHE A 386 -7.47 -16.79 7.90
N GLU A 387 -8.03 -16.05 8.88
CA GLU A 387 -9.40 -15.54 8.84
C GLU A 387 -9.62 -14.61 7.65
N GLN A 388 -8.73 -13.63 7.42
CA GLN A 388 -8.84 -12.65 6.34
C GLN A 388 -9.03 -13.32 4.97
N TRP A 389 -8.33 -14.44 4.76
CA TRP A 389 -8.32 -15.17 3.50
C TRP A 389 -9.30 -16.36 3.47
N GLY A 390 -10.07 -16.57 4.55
CA GLY A 390 -10.96 -17.72 4.68
C GLY A 390 -10.22 -19.06 4.55
N ALA A 391 -8.98 -19.12 5.04
CA ALA A 391 -8.18 -20.34 5.07
C ALA A 391 -8.43 -21.09 6.40
N GLU A 392 -8.57 -22.42 6.31
CA GLU A 392 -8.77 -23.27 7.47
C GLU A 392 -7.45 -23.74 8.09
N GLY A 393 -7.49 -24.29 9.31
CA GLY A 393 -6.34 -24.99 9.91
C GLY A 393 -5.31 -24.12 10.64
N ALA A 394 -5.65 -22.88 11.00
CA ALA A 394 -4.74 -21.95 11.68
C ALA A 394 -4.08 -22.55 12.95
N GLU A 395 -4.85 -23.24 13.81
CA GLU A 395 -4.28 -23.83 15.05
C GLU A 395 -3.29 -24.96 14.77
N ALA A 396 -3.54 -25.78 13.74
CA ALA A 396 -2.61 -26.83 13.34
C ALA A 396 -1.32 -26.23 12.76
N TYR A 397 -1.45 -25.16 11.98
CA TYR A 397 -0.32 -24.40 11.44
C TYR A 397 0.53 -23.78 12.56
N LEU A 398 -0.12 -23.15 13.54
CA LEU A 398 0.53 -22.57 14.73
C LEU A 398 1.29 -23.59 15.57
N ALA A 399 0.82 -24.83 15.61
CA ALA A 399 1.44 -25.91 16.37
C ALA A 399 2.62 -26.59 15.64
N ASP A 400 2.92 -26.22 14.39
CA ASP A 400 3.96 -26.89 13.60
C ASP A 400 5.38 -26.51 14.05
N GLU A 401 6.09 -27.51 14.57
CA GLU A 401 7.47 -27.42 15.07
C GLU A 401 8.51 -28.03 14.12
N SER A 402 8.11 -28.42 12.91
CA SER A 402 8.92 -29.28 12.03
C SER A 402 9.09 -28.74 10.62
N SER A 403 8.07 -28.07 10.08
CA SER A 403 8.10 -27.56 8.72
C SER A 403 9.00 -26.34 8.61
N VAL A 404 9.85 -26.32 7.58
CA VAL A 404 10.77 -25.23 7.24
C VAL A 404 10.59 -24.87 5.77
N PRO A 405 11.01 -23.68 5.31
CA PRO A 405 10.90 -23.29 3.91
C PRO A 405 11.57 -24.27 2.95
N ASP A 406 10.94 -24.48 1.79
CA ASP A 406 11.53 -25.27 0.72
C ASP A 406 12.73 -24.55 0.08
N THR A 407 13.60 -25.32 -0.55
CA THR A 407 14.59 -24.77 -1.49
C THR A 407 13.95 -24.56 -2.86
N TYR A 408 14.55 -23.72 -3.70
CA TYR A 408 13.99 -23.41 -5.01
C TYR A 408 14.66 -24.25 -6.12
N LYS A 409 13.91 -25.21 -6.67
CA LYS A 409 14.29 -25.93 -7.88
C LYS A 409 13.45 -25.44 -9.06
N ASP A 410 14.08 -24.67 -9.94
CA ASP A 410 13.47 -24.12 -11.14
C ASP A 410 13.10 -25.23 -12.13
N PRO A 411 11.82 -25.34 -12.57
CA PRO A 411 11.41 -26.34 -13.56
C PRO A 411 12.09 -26.19 -14.92
N VAL A 412 12.54 -24.97 -15.27
CA VAL A 412 13.34 -24.72 -16.49
C VAL A 412 14.79 -25.18 -16.29
N GLY A 413 15.25 -25.27 -15.04
CA GLY A 413 16.57 -25.77 -14.66
C GLY A 413 17.71 -24.75 -14.70
N THR A 414 17.45 -23.50 -15.07
CA THR A 414 18.50 -22.48 -15.25
C THR A 414 18.68 -21.58 -14.02
N ASN A 415 17.65 -21.41 -13.20
CA ASN A 415 17.65 -20.44 -12.10
C ASN A 415 17.50 -21.07 -10.70
N ASN A 416 17.96 -22.31 -10.51
CA ASN A 416 17.93 -23.01 -9.23
C ASN A 416 18.57 -22.21 -8.08
N TYR A 417 18.05 -22.39 -6.88
CA TYR A 417 18.65 -21.94 -5.63
C TYR A 417 18.39 -22.99 -4.54
N LEU A 418 19.37 -23.87 -4.35
CA LEU A 418 19.25 -25.06 -3.49
C LEU A 418 19.72 -24.82 -2.05
N THR A 419 19.85 -23.55 -1.64
CA THR A 419 20.16 -23.15 -0.28
C THR A 419 18.86 -22.86 0.47
N ALA A 420 18.73 -23.35 1.69
CA ALA A 420 17.58 -23.05 2.54
C ALA A 420 17.52 -21.54 2.82
N LEU A 421 16.34 -20.94 2.62
CA LEU A 421 16.13 -19.51 2.90
C LEU A 421 16.10 -19.23 4.40
N SER A 422 15.50 -20.12 5.17
CA SER A 422 15.51 -20.07 6.62
C SER A 422 15.48 -21.49 7.18
N SER A 423 15.88 -21.64 8.44
CA SER A 423 15.73 -22.88 9.20
C SER A 423 14.62 -22.79 10.25
N LEU A 424 13.90 -21.67 10.30
CA LEU A 424 12.86 -21.45 11.30
C LEU A 424 11.59 -22.23 10.98
N THR A 425 11.01 -22.77 12.04
CA THR A 425 9.69 -23.38 12.07
C THR A 425 8.64 -22.35 12.52
N ILE A 426 7.37 -22.68 12.30
CA ILE A 426 6.24 -21.78 12.57
C ILE A 426 6.02 -21.55 14.07
N LYS A 427 5.94 -22.61 14.88
CA LYS A 427 5.58 -22.47 16.29
C LYS A 427 6.47 -21.46 17.03
N TRP A 428 5.83 -20.60 17.81
CA TRP A 428 6.53 -19.66 18.69
C TRP A 428 7.47 -20.37 19.66
N LYS A 429 8.63 -19.77 19.91
CA LYS A 429 9.64 -20.27 20.85
C LYS A 429 10.08 -19.12 21.76
N GLU A 430 9.61 -19.15 23.01
CA GLU A 430 9.88 -18.06 23.97
C GLU A 430 11.36 -17.99 24.40
N ASP A 431 12.09 -19.11 24.33
CA ASP A 431 13.50 -19.20 24.66
C ASP A 431 14.44 -18.93 23.48
N ALA A 432 13.90 -18.65 22.29
CA ALA A 432 14.69 -18.30 21.11
C ALA A 432 15.40 -16.95 21.26
N SER A 433 16.48 -16.76 20.50
CA SER A 433 17.21 -15.50 20.48
C SER A 433 16.34 -14.35 19.94
N VAL A 434 16.72 -13.11 20.25
CA VAL A 434 16.00 -11.91 19.75
C VAL A 434 15.93 -11.88 18.22
N GLU A 435 17.00 -12.26 17.53
CA GLU A 435 17.02 -12.32 16.06
C GLU A 435 16.10 -13.42 15.53
N GLU A 436 16.09 -14.63 16.11
CA GLU A 436 15.17 -15.69 15.69
C GLU A 436 13.69 -15.33 15.98
N LYS A 437 13.42 -14.61 17.08
CA LYS A 437 12.08 -14.06 17.36
C LYS A 437 11.69 -13.04 16.30
N GLN A 438 12.57 -12.10 15.95
CA GLN A 438 12.31 -11.10 14.92
C GLN A 438 12.09 -11.75 13.55
N GLU A 439 12.96 -12.68 13.14
CA GLU A 439 12.83 -13.40 11.87
C GLU A 439 11.48 -14.13 11.78
N ARG A 440 11.09 -14.87 12.83
CA ARG A 440 9.81 -15.58 12.88
C ARG A 440 8.61 -14.65 12.76
N ILE A 441 8.64 -13.52 13.46
CA ILE A 441 7.57 -12.51 13.41
C ILE A 441 7.49 -11.90 12.00
N ILE A 442 8.63 -11.48 11.43
CA ILE A 442 8.65 -10.81 10.14
C ILE A 442 8.30 -11.78 9.00
N ILE A 443 8.71 -13.06 9.04
CA ILE A 443 8.27 -14.07 8.06
C ILE A 443 6.74 -14.17 8.04
N GLN A 444 6.09 -14.26 9.20
CA GLN A 444 4.63 -14.40 9.24
C GLN A 444 3.89 -13.09 8.95
N LYS A 445 4.45 -11.94 9.37
CA LYS A 445 3.97 -10.61 8.96
C LYS A 445 4.01 -10.48 7.44
N TRP A 446 5.12 -10.89 6.83
CA TRP A 446 5.32 -10.89 5.39
C TRP A 446 4.32 -11.82 4.67
N ILE A 447 4.12 -13.05 5.14
CA ILE A 447 3.07 -13.91 4.56
C ILE A 447 1.68 -13.27 4.72
N ALA A 448 1.37 -12.63 5.85
CA ALA A 448 0.09 -11.96 6.06
C ALA A 448 -0.09 -10.70 5.19
N ASN A 449 1.00 -10.02 4.86
CA ASN A 449 1.03 -8.79 4.05
C ASN A 449 1.16 -9.07 2.54
N TRP A 450 0.73 -10.24 2.06
CA TRP A 450 0.67 -10.54 0.63
C TRP A 450 0.04 -9.39 -0.16
N MET A 451 0.65 -9.05 -1.31
CA MET A 451 0.36 -7.89 -2.17
C MET A 451 0.79 -6.51 -1.63
N LEU A 452 1.05 -6.32 -0.34
CA LEU A 452 1.61 -5.07 0.21
C LEU A 452 3.13 -5.00 0.02
N GLY A 453 3.59 -5.08 -1.23
CA GLY A 453 5.01 -5.22 -1.57
C GLY A 453 5.90 -4.07 -1.10
N ASN A 454 5.38 -2.84 -1.12
CA ASN A 454 6.10 -1.67 -0.59
C ASN A 454 6.36 -1.78 0.93
N GLU A 455 5.40 -2.30 1.69
CA GLU A 455 5.55 -2.54 3.13
C GLU A 455 6.56 -3.67 3.39
N ALA A 456 6.46 -4.77 2.63
CA ALA A 456 7.39 -5.88 2.69
C ALA A 456 8.84 -5.47 2.39
N TRP A 457 9.05 -4.66 1.35
CA TRP A 457 10.37 -4.14 1.02
C TRP A 457 10.92 -3.22 2.13
N ALA A 458 10.05 -2.42 2.76
CA ALA A 458 10.46 -1.57 3.86
C ALA A 458 10.85 -2.38 5.11
N ASP A 459 10.09 -3.43 5.47
CA ASP A 459 10.47 -4.35 6.55
C ASP A 459 11.75 -5.14 6.24
N TYR A 460 11.89 -5.62 5.01
CA TYR A 460 13.09 -6.32 4.57
C TYR A 460 14.34 -5.44 4.70
N ARG A 461 14.28 -4.19 4.24
CA ARG A 461 15.40 -3.25 4.40
C ARG A 461 15.71 -2.96 5.87
N ARG A 462 14.68 -2.81 6.70
CA ARG A 462 14.78 -2.46 8.13
C ARG A 462 15.35 -3.59 8.97
N THR A 463 14.95 -4.84 8.69
CA THR A 463 15.19 -5.99 9.57
C THR A 463 16.15 -7.02 8.98
N GLY A 464 16.24 -7.11 7.66
CA GLY A 464 16.90 -8.20 6.93
C GLY A 464 15.99 -9.40 6.62
N TYR A 465 14.73 -9.37 7.07
CA TYR A 465 13.80 -10.49 7.01
C TYR A 465 12.56 -10.23 6.13
N PRO A 466 11.96 -11.28 5.53
CA PRO A 466 12.48 -12.65 5.48
C PRO A 466 13.76 -12.73 4.65
N HIS A 467 14.53 -13.80 4.81
CA HIS A 467 15.62 -14.08 3.89
C HIS A 467 15.05 -14.42 2.51
N LEU A 468 15.48 -13.67 1.50
CA LEU A 468 15.04 -13.79 0.12
C LEU A 468 16.11 -14.47 -0.74
N ILE A 469 15.69 -15.05 -1.86
CA ILE A 469 16.60 -15.57 -2.88
C ILE A 469 17.35 -14.37 -3.48
N PRO A 470 18.70 -14.34 -3.45
CA PRO A 470 19.48 -13.27 -4.09
C PRO A 470 19.24 -13.20 -5.59
N ALA A 471 19.40 -12.01 -6.17
CA ALA A 471 19.47 -11.86 -7.63
C ALA A 471 20.57 -12.77 -8.19
N SER A 472 20.32 -13.44 -9.31
CA SER A 472 21.33 -14.28 -9.95
C SER A 472 22.46 -13.43 -10.52
N GLU A 473 23.62 -14.03 -10.75
CA GLU A 473 24.76 -13.35 -11.39
C GLU A 473 24.36 -12.73 -12.73
N ALA A 474 23.61 -13.47 -13.55
CA ALA A 474 23.12 -12.97 -14.83
C ALA A 474 22.01 -11.92 -14.69
N GLY A 475 21.23 -11.96 -13.61
CA GLY A 475 20.08 -11.08 -13.41
C GLY A 475 20.39 -9.76 -12.70
N ASN A 476 21.48 -9.67 -11.94
CA ASN A 476 21.94 -8.39 -11.38
C ASN A 476 22.63 -7.57 -12.48
N LYS A 477 21.94 -6.56 -13.00
CA LYS A 477 22.44 -5.67 -14.06
C LYS A 477 22.92 -4.32 -13.53
N SER A 478 23.13 -4.17 -12.22
CA SER A 478 23.52 -2.89 -11.59
C SER A 478 24.96 -2.43 -11.84
N GLY A 479 25.78 -3.24 -12.53
CA GLY A 479 27.20 -2.95 -12.71
C GLY A 479 28.01 -3.01 -11.41
N GLY A 480 27.56 -3.81 -10.43
CA GLY A 480 28.21 -3.97 -9.13
C GLY A 480 27.85 -2.89 -8.11
N ILE A 481 26.92 -1.97 -8.42
CA ILE A 481 26.45 -0.95 -7.49
C ILE A 481 25.58 -1.57 -6.40
N VAL A 482 24.68 -2.48 -6.77
CA VAL A 482 23.70 -3.08 -5.85
C VAL A 482 24.15 -4.51 -5.53
N ASP A 483 24.24 -4.83 -4.23
CA ASP A 483 24.53 -6.18 -3.75
C ASP A 483 23.36 -7.12 -4.06
N SER A 484 23.64 -8.30 -4.63
CA SER A 484 22.60 -9.24 -5.06
C SER A 484 21.73 -9.77 -3.93
N SER A 485 22.28 -9.87 -2.71
CA SER A 485 21.57 -10.41 -1.56
C SER A 485 20.77 -9.33 -0.85
N LYS A 486 21.35 -8.13 -0.67
CA LYS A 486 20.70 -7.00 0.02
C LYS A 486 19.69 -6.26 -0.85
N GLY A 487 19.91 -6.27 -2.17
CA GLY A 487 19.08 -5.53 -3.12
C GLY A 487 19.10 -4.01 -2.92
N PRO A 488 18.15 -3.29 -3.52
CA PRO A 488 18.07 -1.83 -3.46
C PRO A 488 17.71 -1.34 -2.06
N GLY A 489 18.52 -0.42 -1.52
CA GLY A 489 18.26 0.33 -0.30
C GLY A 489 17.26 1.48 -0.50
N ARG A 490 17.14 1.99 -1.73
CA ARG A 490 16.21 3.04 -2.15
C ARG A 490 16.05 3.05 -3.67
N ILE A 491 15.16 3.91 -4.15
CA ILE A 491 15.06 4.32 -5.56
C ILE A 491 15.84 5.63 -5.75
N PRO A 492 16.65 5.79 -6.83
CA PRO A 492 17.34 7.05 -7.14
C PRO A 492 16.35 8.19 -7.34
N TYR A 493 16.77 9.43 -7.09
CA TYR A 493 15.88 10.55 -7.40
C TYR A 493 15.59 10.63 -8.90
N PRO A 494 14.37 11.07 -9.27
CA PRO A 494 14.02 11.29 -10.66
C PRO A 494 14.98 12.25 -11.36
N GLN A 495 15.30 11.99 -12.62
CA GLN A 495 16.16 12.87 -13.42
C GLN A 495 15.56 14.28 -13.58
N GLU A 496 14.23 14.38 -13.59
CA GLU A 496 13.47 15.63 -13.68
C GLU A 496 13.79 16.57 -12.51
N GLU A 497 14.10 16.04 -11.33
CA GLU A 497 14.43 16.85 -10.15
C GLU A 497 15.79 17.56 -10.31
N TYR A 498 16.70 17.00 -11.13
CA TYR A 498 17.99 17.62 -11.43
C TYR A 498 17.92 18.68 -12.53
N THR A 499 16.88 18.64 -13.38
CA THR A 499 16.69 19.63 -14.44
C THR A 499 15.79 20.78 -13.99
N LYS A 500 14.81 20.51 -13.13
CA LYS A 500 13.88 21.52 -12.60
C LYS A 500 14.62 22.51 -11.72
N GLU A 501 14.47 23.80 -12.02
CA GLU A 501 15.14 24.91 -11.33
C GLU A 501 16.66 24.73 -11.16
N GLY A 502 17.30 24.07 -12.14
CA GLY A 502 18.74 23.79 -12.11
C GLY A 502 19.15 22.79 -11.02
N GLY A 503 18.22 21.97 -10.51
CA GLY A 503 18.50 20.90 -9.55
C GLY A 503 18.74 21.38 -8.12
N LYS A 504 18.48 22.66 -7.81
CA LYS A 504 18.89 23.28 -6.54
C LYS A 504 18.42 22.49 -5.31
N TYR A 505 17.18 21.99 -5.31
CA TYR A 505 16.59 21.30 -4.16
C TYR A 505 17.09 19.85 -4.03
N VAL A 506 17.14 19.09 -5.13
CA VAL A 506 17.61 17.70 -5.07
C VAL A 506 19.11 17.62 -4.78
N ILE A 507 19.92 18.54 -5.32
CA ILE A 507 21.38 18.60 -5.04
C ILE A 507 21.60 18.88 -3.55
N GLU A 508 20.84 19.81 -2.97
CA GLU A 508 20.87 20.08 -1.54
C GLU A 508 20.47 18.83 -0.74
N ALA A 509 19.36 18.17 -1.10
CA ALA A 509 18.88 16.97 -0.43
C ALA A 509 19.90 15.82 -0.46
N VAL A 510 20.53 15.57 -1.61
CA VAL A 510 21.59 14.57 -1.76
C VAL A 510 22.78 14.93 -0.88
N SER A 511 23.19 16.20 -0.85
CA SER A 511 24.36 16.61 -0.07
C SER A 511 24.13 16.57 1.45
N LYS A 512 22.92 16.85 1.93
CA LYS A 512 22.61 17.00 3.35
C LYS A 512 21.97 15.78 3.98
N HIS A 513 21.22 14.99 3.21
CA HIS A 513 20.33 13.97 3.75
C HIS A 513 20.60 12.56 3.23
N LEU A 514 21.30 12.42 2.08
CA LEU A 514 21.82 11.11 1.68
C LEU A 514 23.22 10.92 2.28
N ASN A 515 23.36 9.87 3.09
CA ASN A 515 24.66 9.43 3.62
C ASN A 515 25.42 8.58 2.59
N GLY A 516 25.41 8.99 1.32
CA GLY A 516 25.95 8.22 0.19
C GLY A 516 25.57 8.82 -1.17
N PRO A 517 26.05 8.22 -2.27
CA PRO A 517 25.68 8.65 -3.62
C PRO A 517 24.17 8.48 -3.90
N ASP A 518 23.62 9.28 -4.80
CA ASP A 518 22.25 9.09 -5.29
C ASP A 518 22.16 7.89 -6.23
N ASN A 519 22.03 6.70 -5.65
CA ASN A 519 21.81 5.45 -6.37
C ASN A 519 20.98 4.48 -5.54
N MET A 520 20.74 3.29 -6.08
CA MET A 520 19.93 2.24 -5.46
C MET A 520 20.60 1.57 -4.24
N ALA A 521 21.91 1.72 -4.03
CA ALA A 521 22.63 1.06 -2.94
C ALA A 521 22.65 1.87 -1.64
N THR A 522 22.48 3.19 -1.73
CA THR A 522 22.40 4.07 -0.56
C THR A 522 21.17 3.74 0.27
N LYS A 523 21.34 3.70 1.59
CA LYS A 523 20.27 3.43 2.55
C LYS A 523 19.49 4.71 2.86
N VAL A 524 18.18 4.56 3.09
CA VAL A 524 17.35 5.62 3.69
C VAL A 524 17.63 5.74 5.20
N TRP A 525 17.20 6.83 5.83
CA TRP A 525 17.53 7.15 7.22
C TRP A 525 17.09 6.07 8.22
N TRP A 526 15.90 5.50 8.08
CA TRP A 526 15.40 4.48 9.02
C TRP A 526 16.05 3.09 8.83
N ASP A 527 16.73 2.81 7.71
CA ASP A 527 17.49 1.57 7.45
C ASP A 527 18.82 1.63 8.22
N ALA A 528 18.70 1.56 9.54
CA ALA A 528 19.79 1.81 10.49
C ALA A 528 20.16 0.57 11.34
N LYS A 529 19.58 -0.61 11.07
CA LYS A 529 19.95 -1.85 11.78
C LYS A 529 21.44 -2.15 11.53
N PRO A 530 22.26 -2.31 12.59
CA PRO A 530 23.67 -2.63 12.43
C PRO A 530 23.85 -4.08 11.96
N ASN A 531 24.87 -4.32 11.14
CA ASN A 531 25.30 -5.66 10.71
C ASN A 531 24.21 -6.53 10.06
N LYS A 532 23.40 -5.95 9.16
CA LYS A 532 22.45 -6.69 8.32
C LYS A 532 23.12 -7.44 7.16
#